data_AF-A0A654LWG5-F1
#
_entry.id   AF-A0A654LWG5-F1
#
_cell.length_a   1.000
_cell.length_b   1.000
_cell.length_c   1.000
_cell.angle_alpha   90.00
_cell.angle_beta   90.00
_cell.angle_gamma   90.00
#
_symmetry.space_group_name_H-M   'P 1'
#
loop_
_entity.id
_entity.type
_entity.pdbx_description
1 polymer ?
#
loop_
_entity_poly.entity_id
_entity_poly.type
_entity_poly.pdbx_seq_one_letter_code
_entity_poly.pdbx_strand_id
1 'polypeptide(L)'
;MSISYYLIKIPQDLGVNFSIIENSYTFSIQYFRLLKSIDKIDFEKRNGIIPVVVQDIRTKDILMLGYANKYALTKTVETGNAHFWSTSHNRLWMKGEESGNIQPVEKILVDCDSDALLYLVNSMKPACHTGNRSCFHNELG
;
A
#
# COMPACT_ATOMS: atom_id res chain seq x y z
N MET A 1 -3.80 -39.73 28.86
CA MET A 1 -3.09 -39.52 27.58
C MET A 1 -2.24 -38.27 27.76
N SER A 2 -0.94 -38.43 28.04
CA SER A 2 -0.07 -37.30 28.39
C SER A 2 0.33 -36.53 27.13
N ILE A 3 0.00 -35.24 27.08
CA ILE A 3 0.44 -34.34 26.01
C ILE A 3 1.74 -33.68 26.49
N SER A 4 2.81 -33.86 25.72
CA SER A 4 4.13 -33.29 25.98
C SER A 4 4.16 -31.82 25.56
N TYR A 5 4.52 -30.92 26.47
CA TYR A 5 4.69 -29.49 26.19
C TYR A 5 6.05 -29.24 25.54
N TYR A 6 6.07 -28.69 24.32
CA TYR A 6 7.28 -28.10 23.75
C TYR A 6 7.33 -26.61 24.10
N LEU A 7 8.13 -26.26 25.12
CA LEU A 7 8.45 -24.87 25.44
C LEU A 7 9.45 -24.34 24.41
N ILE A 8 8.95 -23.63 23.39
CA ILE A 8 9.80 -22.83 22.51
C ILE A 8 10.08 -21.50 23.24
N LYS A 9 11.33 -21.30 23.68
CA LYS A 9 11.79 -19.97 24.12
C LYS A 9 11.89 -19.07 22.89
N ILE A 10 10.94 -18.15 22.72
CA ILE A 10 11.02 -17.07 21.73
C ILE A 10 11.60 -15.82 22.43
N PRO A 11 12.52 -15.07 21.80
CA PRO A 11 13.16 -13.91 22.41
C PRO A 11 12.13 -12.83 22.82
N GLN A 12 12.37 -12.16 23.95
CA GLN A 12 11.44 -11.23 24.61
C GLN A 12 11.41 -9.82 23.98
N ASP A 13 12.04 -9.59 22.84
CA ASP A 13 12.25 -8.26 22.26
C ASP A 13 11.11 -7.75 21.36
N LEU A 14 10.05 -8.54 21.13
CA LEU A 14 8.98 -8.17 20.20
C LEU A 14 7.70 -7.59 20.83
N GLY A 15 7.59 -7.49 22.16
CA GLY A 15 6.55 -6.65 22.79
C GLY A 15 5.09 -6.91 22.36
N VAL A 16 4.71 -8.14 22.02
CA VAL A 16 3.31 -8.48 21.69
C VAL A 16 2.74 -9.48 22.70
N ASN A 17 1.70 -9.07 23.43
CA ASN A 17 0.86 -9.97 24.22
C ASN A 17 -0.09 -10.73 23.29
N PHE A 18 -0.02 -12.06 23.27
CA PHE A 18 -1.01 -12.90 22.59
C PHE A 18 -1.85 -13.66 23.62
N SER A 19 -3.14 -13.36 23.64
CA SER A 19 -4.17 -14.20 24.27
C SER A 19 -4.36 -15.46 23.42
N ILE A 20 -4.28 -16.62 24.03
CA ILE A 20 -4.37 -17.93 23.35
C ILE A 20 -5.80 -18.12 22.83
N ILE A 21 -5.95 -18.30 21.51
CA ILE A 21 -7.16 -18.85 20.88
C ILE A 21 -6.70 -20.11 20.14
N GLU A 22 -7.21 -21.27 20.58
CA GLU A 22 -6.84 -22.57 20.05
C GLU A 22 -7.15 -22.71 18.54
N ASN A 23 -6.26 -23.41 17.82
CA ASN A 23 -6.42 -23.95 16.46
C ASN A 23 -6.44 -22.99 15.26
N SER A 24 -5.47 -22.06 15.14
CA SER A 24 -5.26 -21.27 13.90
C SER A 24 -3.80 -21.01 13.50
N TYR A 25 -2.84 -21.70 14.12
CA TYR A 25 -1.41 -21.34 14.11
C TYR A 25 -0.68 -21.36 12.75
N THR A 26 -1.24 -21.97 11.70
CA THR A 26 -0.65 -21.91 10.35
C THR A 26 -1.04 -20.65 9.58
N PHE A 27 -2.18 -20.02 9.86
CA PHE A 27 -2.66 -18.87 9.08
C PHE A 27 -1.92 -17.56 9.44
N SER A 28 -1.60 -17.38 10.72
CA SER A 28 -0.95 -16.15 11.22
C SER A 28 0.55 -16.08 10.91
N ILE A 29 1.28 -17.20 10.97
CA ILE A 29 2.73 -17.22 10.77
C ILE A 29 3.11 -16.93 9.31
N GLN A 30 2.31 -17.38 8.34
CA GLN A 30 2.59 -17.16 6.92
C GLN A 30 2.25 -15.74 6.45
N TYR A 31 1.14 -15.16 6.94
CA TYR A 31 0.76 -13.78 6.62
C TYR A 31 1.73 -12.75 7.21
N PHE A 32 2.21 -12.97 8.43
CA PHE A 32 3.16 -12.06 9.08
C PHE A 32 4.46 -11.93 8.27
N ARG A 33 4.89 -12.98 7.58
CA ARG A 33 6.14 -13.00 6.79
C ARG A 33 6.09 -12.19 5.50
N LEU A 34 4.91 -11.77 5.05
CA LEU A 34 4.72 -11.06 3.78
C LEU A 34 4.45 -9.55 3.96
N LEU A 35 4.30 -9.07 5.20
CA LEU A 35 4.09 -7.65 5.47
C LEU A 35 5.42 -6.92 5.52
N LYS A 36 5.57 -5.89 4.68
CA LYS A 36 6.69 -4.94 4.74
C LYS A 36 6.23 -3.68 5.46
N SER A 37 7.03 -3.23 6.42
CA SER A 37 6.85 -1.94 7.08
C SER A 37 7.37 -0.81 6.19
N ILE A 38 6.90 0.42 6.43
CA ILE A 38 7.26 1.61 5.63
C ILE A 38 8.78 1.88 5.65
N ASP A 39 9.49 1.54 6.72
CA ASP A 39 10.96 1.68 6.82
C ASP A 39 11.73 0.72 5.91
N LYS A 40 11.08 -0.31 5.36
CA LYS A 40 11.68 -1.26 4.40
C LYS A 40 11.48 -0.86 2.94
N ILE A 41 10.87 0.29 2.69
CA ILE A 41 10.70 0.84 1.35
C ILE A 41 11.95 1.65 0.99
N ASP A 42 12.53 1.37 -0.16
CA ASP A 42 13.76 2.00 -0.64
C ASP A 42 13.45 3.32 -1.36
N PHE A 43 13.17 4.35 -0.58
CA PHE A 43 13.00 5.70 -1.10
C PHE A 43 14.30 6.29 -1.64
N GLU A 44 15.45 5.90 -1.10
CA GLU A 44 16.75 6.51 -1.41
C GLU A 44 17.22 6.19 -2.83
N LYS A 45 16.94 4.99 -3.34
CA LYS A 45 17.28 4.56 -4.72
C LYS A 45 16.77 5.52 -5.80
N ARG A 46 15.71 6.29 -5.52
CA ARG A 46 15.10 7.28 -6.41
C ARG A 46 15.01 8.67 -5.78
N ASN A 47 15.99 9.04 -4.96
CA ASN A 47 16.11 10.39 -4.36
C ASN A 47 14.91 10.78 -3.47
N GLY A 48 14.39 9.84 -2.69
CA GLY A 48 13.33 10.07 -1.70
C GLY A 48 11.91 9.88 -2.23
N ILE A 49 11.73 9.52 -3.51
CA ILE A 49 10.43 9.44 -4.18
C ILE A 49 10.33 8.15 -5.00
N ILE A 50 9.23 7.41 -4.87
CA ILE A 50 9.00 6.16 -5.59
C ILE A 50 7.74 6.21 -6.46
N PRO A 51 7.70 5.45 -7.58
CA PRO A 51 6.49 5.29 -8.38
C PRO A 51 5.41 4.52 -7.62
N VAL A 52 4.17 4.93 -7.84
CA VAL A 52 2.97 4.27 -7.32
C VAL A 52 1.99 4.05 -8.47
N VAL A 53 1.76 2.79 -8.82
CA VAL A 53 0.69 2.42 -9.74
C VAL A 53 -0.62 2.36 -8.97
N VAL A 54 -1.70 2.87 -9.56
CA VAL A 54 -3.05 2.76 -9.00
C VAL A 54 -3.86 1.82 -9.88
N GLN A 55 -4.42 0.78 -9.28
CA GLN A 55 -5.28 -0.18 -9.98
C GLN A 55 -6.62 -0.29 -9.26
N ASP A 56 -7.71 -0.34 -10.03
CA ASP A 56 -9.01 -0.63 -9.45
C ASP A 56 -9.08 -2.10 -8.99
N ILE A 57 -9.46 -2.32 -7.74
CA ILE A 57 -9.49 -3.67 -7.16
C ILE A 57 -10.56 -4.56 -7.80
N ARG A 58 -11.64 -3.98 -8.35
CA ARG A 58 -12.77 -4.71 -8.95
C ARG A 58 -12.57 -4.94 -10.44
N THR A 59 -12.31 -3.87 -11.20
CA THR A 59 -12.21 -3.94 -12.67
C THR A 59 -10.83 -4.37 -13.16
N LYS A 60 -9.80 -4.23 -12.32
CA LYS A 60 -8.38 -4.43 -12.65
C LYS A 60 -7.79 -3.41 -13.62
N ASP A 61 -8.52 -2.35 -13.96
CA ASP A 61 -8.00 -1.24 -14.75
C ASP A 61 -6.82 -0.59 -14.04
N ILE A 62 -5.74 -0.35 -14.79
CA ILE A 62 -4.69 0.57 -14.34
C ILE A 62 -5.24 1.98 -14.51
N LEU A 63 -5.40 2.70 -13.40
CA LEU A 63 -6.08 4.00 -13.37
C LEU A 63 -5.11 5.15 -13.62
N MET A 64 -3.96 5.13 -12.97
CA MET A 64 -2.93 6.16 -13.09
C MET A 64 -1.59 5.70 -12.52
N LEU A 65 -0.53 6.45 -12.85
CA LEU A 65 0.75 6.41 -12.16
C LEU A 65 0.90 7.73 -11.39
N GLY A 66 1.30 7.64 -10.14
CA GLY A 66 1.71 8.77 -9.31
C GLY A 66 3.07 8.51 -8.68
N TYR A 67 3.48 9.44 -7.81
CA TYR A 67 4.71 9.31 -7.04
C TYR A 67 4.40 9.52 -5.56
N ALA A 68 5.15 8.87 -4.68
CA ALA A 68 5.06 9.06 -3.25
C ALA A 68 6.45 9.19 -2.64
N ASN A 69 6.61 10.13 -1.71
CA ASN A 69 7.70 10.07 -0.73
C ASN A 69 7.20 9.36 0.54
N LYS A 70 8.09 9.18 1.52
CA LYS A 70 7.74 8.57 2.81
C LYS A 70 6.54 9.24 3.47
N TYR A 71 6.45 10.57 3.42
CA TYR A 71 5.34 11.32 4.02
C TYR A 71 4.00 11.03 3.34
N ALA A 72 3.95 10.99 2.00
CA ALA A 72 2.74 10.65 1.25
C ALA A 72 2.28 9.20 1.50
N LEU A 73 3.22 8.25 1.59
CA LEU A 73 2.88 6.86 1.94
C LEU A 73 2.31 6.76 3.35
N THR A 74 2.95 7.41 4.33
CA THR A 74 2.43 7.46 5.72
C THR A 74 1.01 8.02 5.75
N LYS A 75 0.75 9.13 5.05
CA LYS A 75 -0.60 9.71 4.96
C LYS A 75 -1.61 8.79 4.29
N THR A 76 -1.19 8.03 3.29
CA THR A 76 -2.04 7.02 2.65
C THR A 76 -2.46 5.94 3.65
N VAL A 77 -1.51 5.42 4.42
CA VAL A 77 -1.78 4.40 5.46
C VAL A 77 -2.65 4.95 6.59
N GLU A 78 -2.40 6.17 7.04
CA GLU A 78 -3.16 6.82 8.11
C GLU A 78 -4.62 7.10 7.73
N THR A 79 -4.86 7.57 6.50
CA THR A 79 -6.17 8.08 6.08
C THR A 79 -7.01 7.06 5.31
N GLY A 80 -6.39 6.00 4.80
CA GLY A 80 -7.02 5.05 3.87
C GLY A 80 -7.33 5.63 2.50
N ASN A 81 -6.81 6.82 2.16
CA ASN A 81 -7.02 7.48 0.86
C ASN A 81 -5.70 7.65 0.11
N ALA A 82 -5.72 7.56 -1.21
CA ALA A 82 -4.52 7.67 -2.03
C ALA A 82 -3.92 9.08 -1.94
N HIS A 83 -2.76 9.19 -1.29
CA HIS A 83 -1.95 10.40 -1.24
C HIS A 83 -0.71 10.25 -2.11
N PHE A 84 -0.31 11.36 -2.73
CA PHE A 84 0.83 11.43 -3.63
C PHE A 84 1.69 12.65 -3.31
N TRP A 85 2.93 12.62 -3.80
CA TRP A 85 3.86 13.73 -3.77
C TRP A 85 3.94 14.38 -5.16
N SER A 86 3.62 15.67 -5.26
CA SER A 86 3.86 16.43 -6.47
C SER A 86 5.35 16.79 -6.54
N THR A 87 6.07 16.22 -7.50
CA THR A 87 7.49 16.50 -7.70
C THR A 87 7.75 17.89 -8.28
N SER A 88 6.79 18.45 -9.01
CA SER A 88 6.88 19.80 -9.57
C SER A 88 6.58 20.91 -8.55
N HIS A 89 5.63 20.67 -7.64
CA HIS A 89 5.20 21.65 -6.64
C HIS A 89 5.74 21.35 -5.23
N ASN A 90 6.52 20.29 -5.09
CA ASN A 90 7.13 19.83 -3.84
C ASN A 90 6.14 19.79 -2.65
N ARG A 91 4.95 19.23 -2.89
CA ARG A 91 3.87 19.21 -1.90
C ARG A 91 3.09 17.90 -1.90
N LEU A 92 2.50 17.59 -0.77
CA LEU A 92 1.50 16.54 -0.63
C LEU A 92 0.21 16.94 -1.37
N TRP A 93 -0.48 15.95 -1.92
CA TRP A 93 -1.87 16.11 -2.34
C TRP A 93 -2.62 14.79 -2.19
N MET A 94 -3.93 14.88 -1.90
CA MET A 94 -4.82 13.71 -1.86
C MET A 94 -5.59 13.61 -3.17
N LYS A 95 -5.64 12.42 -3.77
CA LYS A 95 -6.40 12.23 -5.01
C LYS A 95 -7.87 12.53 -4.76
N GLY A 96 -8.41 13.46 -5.54
CA GLY A 96 -9.81 13.85 -5.45
C GLY A 96 -10.10 14.91 -4.38
N GLU A 97 -9.10 15.51 -3.75
CA GLU A 97 -9.28 16.59 -2.77
C GLU A 97 -10.12 17.75 -3.32
N GLU A 98 -9.82 18.19 -4.55
CA GLU A 98 -10.54 19.29 -5.21
C GLU A 98 -11.77 18.81 -6.00
N SER A 99 -11.67 17.66 -6.69
CA SER A 99 -12.73 17.17 -7.59
C SER A 99 -13.77 16.28 -6.92
N GLY A 100 -13.53 15.81 -5.70
CA GLY A 100 -14.32 14.77 -5.04
C GLY A 100 -14.20 13.37 -5.69
N ASN A 101 -13.27 13.18 -6.62
CA ASN A 101 -12.97 11.90 -7.26
C ASN A 101 -11.90 11.14 -6.46
N ILE A 102 -12.25 10.81 -5.22
CA ILE A 102 -11.36 10.14 -4.27
C ILE A 102 -11.08 8.70 -4.66
N GLN A 103 -9.95 8.19 -4.15
CA GLN A 103 -9.51 6.81 -4.35
C GLN A 103 -9.18 6.18 -2.97
N PRO A 104 -10.18 5.58 -2.31
CA PRO A 104 -9.96 4.78 -1.11
C PRO A 104 -9.04 3.61 -1.41
N VAL A 105 -8.00 3.42 -0.59
CA VAL A 105 -7.00 2.36 -0.73
C VAL A 105 -7.40 1.16 0.12
N GLU A 106 -7.65 0.04 -0.54
CA GLU A 106 -8.01 -1.23 0.11
C GLU A 106 -6.76 -2.05 0.45
N LYS A 107 -5.72 -1.95 -0.38
CA LYS A 107 -4.45 -2.67 -0.18
C LYS A 107 -3.29 -1.95 -0.85
N ILE A 108 -2.13 -2.02 -0.22
CA ILE A 108 -0.86 -1.57 -0.78
C ILE A 108 0.01 -2.81 -1.00
N LEU A 109 0.45 -3.04 -2.23
CA LEU A 109 1.50 -4.02 -2.52
C LEU A 109 2.82 -3.30 -2.75
N VAL A 110 3.91 -4.00 -2.43
CA VAL A 110 5.28 -3.56 -2.62
C VAL A 110 5.92 -4.51 -3.62
N ASP A 111 6.70 -4.00 -4.57
CA ASP A 111 7.45 -4.84 -5.50
C ASP A 111 8.61 -5.59 -4.82
N CYS A 112 9.35 -6.39 -5.61
CA CYS A 112 10.31 -7.34 -5.06
C CYS A 112 11.56 -6.67 -4.46
N ASP A 113 12.02 -5.56 -5.03
CA ASP A 113 13.15 -4.77 -4.53
C ASP A 113 12.72 -3.54 -3.71
N SER A 114 11.41 -3.37 -3.47
CA SER A 114 10.83 -2.37 -2.56
C SER A 114 11.04 -0.93 -3.01
N ASP A 115 11.12 -0.70 -4.32
CA ASP A 115 11.25 0.63 -4.92
C ASP A 115 10.00 1.11 -5.66
N ALA A 116 8.93 0.31 -5.70
CA ALA A 116 7.64 0.70 -6.24
C ALA A 116 6.46 0.14 -5.44
N LEU A 117 5.32 0.84 -5.53
CA LEU A 117 4.06 0.44 -4.89
C LEU A 117 2.94 0.22 -5.90
N LEU A 118 2.00 -0.64 -5.52
CA LEU A 118 0.69 -0.76 -6.15
C LEU A 118 -0.40 -0.45 -5.14
N TYR A 119 -1.16 0.61 -5.37
CA TYR A 119 -2.39 0.90 -4.63
C TYR A 119 -3.55 0.20 -5.32
N LEU A 120 -4.14 -0.78 -4.63
CA LEU A 120 -5.42 -1.34 -5.01
C LEU A 120 -6.51 -0.48 -4.39
N VAL A 121 -7.29 0.18 -5.24
CA VAL A 121 -8.29 1.17 -4.83
C VAL A 121 -9.69 0.76 -5.22
N ASN A 122 -10.67 1.23 -4.46
CA ASN A 122 -12.08 1.13 -4.83
C ASN A 122 -12.55 2.47 -5.40
N SER A 123 -12.23 2.74 -6.67
CA SER A 123 -12.53 4.04 -7.27
C SER A 123 -13.89 4.03 -7.94
N MET A 124 -14.83 4.83 -7.46
CA MET A 124 -16.20 4.92 -8.01
C MET A 124 -16.36 5.94 -9.13
N LYS A 125 -15.37 6.83 -9.33
CA LYS A 125 -15.43 7.95 -10.28
C LYS A 125 -14.24 7.90 -11.26
N PRO A 126 -14.24 8.71 -12.33
CA PRO A 126 -13.09 8.81 -13.22
C PRO A 126 -11.79 9.17 -12.49
N ALA A 127 -10.70 8.47 -12.83
CA ALA A 127 -9.39 8.82 -12.28
C ALA A 127 -8.79 10.05 -12.98
N CYS A 128 -9.02 10.20 -14.28
CA CYS A 128 -8.45 11.27 -15.09
C CYS A 128 -9.26 12.58 -15.00
N HIS A 129 -8.57 13.71 -15.07
CA HIS A 129 -9.20 15.04 -15.09
C HIS A 129 -10.01 15.31 -16.38
N THR A 130 -9.79 14.52 -17.44
CA THR A 130 -10.56 14.60 -18.70
C THR A 130 -11.91 13.89 -18.63
N GLY A 131 -12.24 13.26 -17.49
CA GLY A 131 -13.46 12.46 -17.33
C GLY A 131 -13.29 10.99 -17.71
N ASN A 132 -12.13 10.60 -18.25
CA ASN A 132 -11.82 9.21 -18.56
C ASN A 132 -11.58 8.37 -17.30
N ARG A 133 -11.96 7.08 -17.37
CA ARG A 133 -11.78 6.12 -16.28
C ARG A 133 -10.32 6.00 -15.85
N SER A 134 -9.43 5.84 -16.81
CA SER A 134 -7.98 5.73 -16.64
C SER A 134 -7.28 6.92 -17.31
N CYS A 135 -6.09 7.28 -16.83
CA CYS A 135 -5.17 8.18 -17.54
C CYS A 135 -4.53 7.54 -18.78
N PHE A 136 -4.52 6.20 -18.87
CA PHE A 136 -3.92 5.45 -19.98
C PHE A 136 -4.96 5.17 -21.08
N HIS A 137 -5.47 6.23 -21.70
CA HIS A 137 -6.54 6.16 -22.71
C HIS A 137 -6.07 6.50 -24.14
N ASN A 138 -4.76 6.70 -24.33
CA ASN A 138 -4.16 6.96 -25.63
C ASN A 138 -3.24 5.79 -26.01
N GLU A 139 -3.18 5.48 -27.31
CA GLU A 139 -2.26 4.49 -27.86
C GLU A 139 -1.01 5.16 -28.44
N LEU A 140 0.13 4.47 -28.35
CA LEU A 140 1.36 4.90 -29.02
C LEU A 140 1.33 4.40 -30.47
N GLY A 141 1.51 5.31 -31.42
CA GLY A 141 1.57 5.03 -32.86
C GLY A 141 2.99 5.03 -33.41
#